data_AF-A0A5M8FGT9-F1
#
_entry.id   AF-A0A5M8FGT9-F1
#
_cell.length_a   1.000
_cell.length_b   1.000
_cell.length_c   1.000
_cell.angle_alpha   90.00
_cell.angle_beta   90.00
_cell.angle_gamma   90.00
#
_symmetry.space_group_name_H-M   'P 1'
#
loop_
_entity.id
_entity.type
_entity.pdbx_description
1 polymer ?
#
loop_
_entity_poly.entity_id
_entity_poly.type
_entity_poly.pdbx_seq_one_letter_code
_entity_poly.pdbx_strand_id
1 'polypeptide(L)'
;MHLKNLIKFFGGNSVLGFLRKKFQSPYVPVSKFLGDFQFESSCVKDIKDDIRKKYLYDGDLLEIFISGNSGAINKWHHYIPVYDRYLSRFTGKSPRVLELGVANGGGLQMWRRYFGESAVIFGVDISPECASFDGMSASVRIGSQADEKFLRAVVDEMGGGGHYY
;
A
#
# COMPACT_ATOMS: atom_id res chain seq x y z
N MET A 1 14.39 -11.91 -12.28
CA MET A 1 14.73 -10.50 -12.55
C MET A 1 14.46 -10.21 -14.03
N HIS A 2 13.41 -9.48 -14.36
CA HIS A 2 13.05 -9.15 -15.74
C HIS A 2 12.59 -7.68 -15.80
N LEU A 3 13.44 -6.82 -16.36
CA LEU A 3 13.18 -5.40 -16.59
C LEU A 3 12.21 -5.23 -17.77
N LYS A 4 10.93 -4.94 -17.52
CA LYS A 4 10.04 -4.36 -18.57
C LYS A 4 9.04 -3.28 -18.13
N ASN A 5 8.99 -2.84 -16.87
CA ASN A 5 7.97 -1.86 -16.44
C ASN A 5 8.50 -0.47 -16.05
N LEU A 6 9.53 0.02 -16.73
CA LEU A 6 10.05 1.37 -16.51
C LEU A 6 10.11 2.19 -17.80
N ILE A 7 8.97 2.40 -18.46
CA ILE A 7 8.66 3.55 -19.33
C ILE A 7 7.13 3.62 -19.40
N LYS A 8 6.51 4.40 -18.51
CA LYS A 8 5.16 4.97 -18.78
C LYS A 8 4.76 6.19 -17.96
N PHE A 9 5.67 6.75 -17.16
CA PHE A 9 5.45 8.07 -16.56
C PHE A 9 6.55 9.02 -17.05
N PHE A 10 6.17 10.27 -17.31
CA PHE A 10 6.91 11.34 -17.98
C PHE A 10 6.81 11.36 -19.51
N GLY A 11 5.71 11.97 -19.97
CA GLY A 11 5.73 12.71 -21.23
C GLY A 11 6.63 13.94 -21.09
N GLY A 12 7.38 14.25 -22.15
CA GLY A 12 8.20 15.46 -22.27
C GLY A 12 9.61 15.16 -22.77
N ASN A 13 9.90 15.55 -24.01
CA ASN A 13 11.15 15.31 -24.75
C ASN A 13 12.42 16.02 -24.19
N SER A 14 12.50 16.35 -22.90
CA SER A 14 13.60 17.18 -22.35
C SER A 14 14.66 16.40 -21.56
N VAL A 15 14.44 15.13 -21.20
CA VAL A 15 15.44 14.34 -20.42
C VAL A 15 16.47 13.65 -21.32
N LEU A 16 16.02 13.12 -22.47
CA LEU A 16 16.89 12.42 -23.44
C LEU A 16 17.94 13.34 -24.08
N GLY A 17 17.62 14.62 -24.29
CA GLY A 17 18.57 15.62 -24.82
C GLY A 17 19.67 15.98 -23.83
N PHE A 18 19.35 16.05 -22.53
CA PHE A 18 20.29 16.37 -21.46
C PHE A 18 21.31 15.23 -21.25
N LEU A 19 20.85 13.98 -21.31
CA LEU A 19 21.69 12.80 -21.13
C LEU A 19 22.65 12.57 -22.31
N ARG A 20 22.23 12.89 -23.54
CA ARG A 20 23.09 12.75 -24.75
C ARG A 20 24.25 13.75 -24.79
N LYS A 21 24.09 14.93 -24.19
CA LYS A 21 25.12 15.99 -24.20
C LYS A 21 26.22 15.79 -23.16
N LYS A 22 25.95 15.00 -22.10
CA LYS A 22 26.86 14.79 -20.97
C LYS A 22 27.75 13.54 -21.09
N PHE A 23 27.48 12.65 -22.04
CA PHE A 23 28.19 11.36 -22.17
C PHE A 23 28.71 11.13 -23.59
N GLN A 24 29.88 11.71 -23.90
CA GLN A 24 30.81 11.18 -24.90
C GLN A 24 31.99 10.53 -24.18
N SER A 25 31.81 9.35 -23.60
CA SER A 25 32.96 8.51 -23.24
C SER A 25 32.50 7.08 -22.99
N PRO A 26 33.03 6.08 -23.73
CA PRO A 26 32.77 4.69 -23.44
C PRO A 26 33.65 4.29 -22.25
N TYR A 27 33.09 3.52 -21.31
CA TYR A 27 33.74 2.93 -20.13
C TYR A 27 33.78 3.77 -18.84
N VAL A 28 32.67 3.72 -18.09
CA VAL A 28 32.70 3.77 -16.62
C VAL A 28 31.80 2.65 -16.07
N PRO A 29 32.28 1.79 -15.13
CA PRO A 29 31.48 0.70 -14.57
C PRO A 29 30.33 1.21 -13.70
N VAL A 30 29.14 0.62 -13.87
CA VAL A 30 27.89 0.95 -13.16
C VAL A 30 28.04 0.84 -11.63
N SER A 31 28.96 0.00 -11.14
CA SER A 31 29.22 -0.21 -9.70
C SER A 31 29.74 1.03 -8.98
N LYS A 32 30.26 2.03 -9.70
CA LYS A 32 30.72 3.29 -9.11
C LYS A 32 29.61 4.35 -8.95
N PHE A 33 28.42 4.12 -9.52
CA PHE A 33 27.28 5.04 -9.45
C PHE A 33 26.15 4.58 -8.52
N LEU A 34 26.20 3.34 -8.02
CA LEU A 34 25.18 2.77 -7.14
C LEU A 34 25.42 3.06 -5.65
N GLY A 35 26.60 3.57 -5.27
CA GLY A 35 26.93 3.91 -3.88
C GLY A 35 26.28 5.21 -3.37
N ASP A 36 25.85 6.10 -4.28
CA ASP A 36 25.43 7.47 -3.93
C ASP A 36 23.94 7.75 -4.14
N PHE A 37 23.14 6.75 -4.51
CA PHE A 37 21.68 6.89 -4.54
C PHE A 37 21.07 6.59 -3.17
N GLN A 38 21.14 7.57 -2.27
CA GLN A 38 20.24 7.63 -1.12
C GLN A 38 18.83 7.94 -1.64
N PHE A 39 17.97 6.92 -1.67
CA PHE A 39 16.59 7.02 -2.15
C PHE A 39 15.61 6.99 -0.97
N GLU A 40 15.71 7.92 -0.01
CA GLU A 40 14.75 7.97 1.11
C GLU A 40 14.82 9.32 1.85
N SER A 41 13.92 10.25 1.54
CA SER A 41 13.44 11.35 2.40
C SER A 41 12.55 12.34 1.62
N SER A 42 12.91 12.64 0.35
CA SER A 42 12.20 13.65 -0.45
C SER A 42 10.81 13.21 -0.88
N CYS A 43 10.67 12.00 -1.43
CA CYS A 43 9.39 11.51 -1.95
C CYS A 43 8.27 11.41 -0.90
N VAL A 44 8.60 11.06 0.35
CA VAL A 44 7.63 10.96 1.45
C VAL A 44 7.15 12.35 1.88
N LYS A 45 8.07 13.31 1.97
CA LYS A 45 7.73 14.72 2.24
C LYS A 45 6.84 15.28 1.13
N ASP A 46 7.16 14.96 -0.13
CA ASP A 46 6.40 15.42 -1.28
C ASP A 46 4.96 14.87 -1.28
N ILE A 47 4.74 13.59 -0.94
CA ILE A 47 3.40 13.00 -0.85
C ILE A 47 2.60 13.60 0.32
N LYS A 48 3.23 13.75 1.48
CA LYS A 48 2.59 14.34 2.67
C LYS A 48 2.14 15.77 2.39
N ASP A 49 3.02 16.56 1.79
CA ASP A 49 2.74 17.95 1.42
C ASP A 49 1.68 18.05 0.32
N ASP A 50 1.70 17.16 -0.68
CA ASP A 50 0.65 17.11 -1.71
C ASP A 50 -0.72 16.85 -1.10
N ILE A 51 -0.84 15.84 -0.23
CA ILE A 51 -2.12 15.50 0.41
C ILE A 51 -2.62 16.66 1.27
N ARG A 52 -1.75 17.25 2.09
CA ARG A 52 -2.07 18.41 2.92
C ARG A 52 -2.52 19.61 2.12
N LYS A 53 -1.81 19.97 1.04
CA LYS A 53 -2.11 21.16 0.24
C LYS A 53 -3.35 20.96 -0.64
N LYS A 54 -3.47 19.78 -1.26
CA LYS A 54 -4.52 19.49 -2.25
C LYS A 54 -5.85 19.11 -1.62
N TYR A 55 -5.81 18.36 -0.53
CA TYR A 55 -7.02 17.84 0.14
C TYR A 55 -7.27 18.47 1.51
N LEU A 56 -6.40 19.37 1.99
CA LEU A 56 -6.50 20.02 3.31
C LEU A 56 -6.66 18.97 4.43
N TYR A 57 -5.87 17.90 4.35
CA TYR A 57 -5.97 16.74 5.23
C TYR A 57 -4.65 16.46 5.95
N ASP A 58 -4.70 16.35 7.27
CA ASP A 58 -3.56 16.14 8.16
C ASP A 58 -3.83 15.14 9.32
N GLY A 59 -4.85 14.28 9.19
CA GLY A 59 -5.23 13.31 10.23
C GLY A 59 -4.29 12.11 10.39
N ASP A 60 -4.51 11.32 11.45
CA ASP A 60 -3.63 10.21 11.87
C ASP A 60 -3.40 9.16 10.76
N LEU A 61 -4.40 8.90 9.92
CA LEU A 61 -4.25 7.93 8.82
C LEU A 61 -3.20 8.38 7.80
N LEU A 62 -2.97 9.69 7.63
CA LEU A 62 -1.86 10.20 6.81
C LEU A 62 -0.52 9.82 7.42
N GLU A 63 -0.35 10.02 8.73
CA GLU A 63 0.90 9.69 9.43
C GLU A 63 1.16 8.17 9.40
N ILE A 64 0.12 7.35 9.55
CA ILE A 64 0.21 5.89 9.41
C ILE A 64 0.59 5.50 7.98
N PHE A 65 -0.01 6.14 6.98
CA PHE A 65 0.26 5.87 5.56
C PHE A 65 1.71 6.19 5.17
N ILE A 66 2.27 7.31 5.64
CA ILE A 66 3.65 7.71 5.32
C ILE A 66 4.71 6.96 6.14
N SER A 67 4.36 6.45 7.33
CA SER A 67 5.28 5.74 8.23
C SER A 67 5.32 4.22 8.01
N GLY A 68 4.61 3.72 6.99
CA GLY A 68 4.56 2.31 6.62
C GLY A 68 5.89 1.79 6.06
N ASN A 69 6.87 1.56 6.94
CA ASN A 69 8.23 1.11 6.58
C ASN A 69 8.36 -0.40 6.29
N SER A 70 7.28 -1.18 6.33
CA SER A 70 7.35 -2.65 6.31
C SER A 70 6.65 -3.34 5.14
N GLY A 71 6.11 -2.56 4.20
CA GLY A 71 5.52 -3.05 2.95
C GLY A 71 4.91 -1.88 2.19
N ALA A 72 5.23 -1.75 0.90
CA ALA A 72 4.69 -0.68 0.09
C ALA A 72 3.16 -0.70 0.16
N ILE A 73 2.57 0.35 0.76
CA ILE A 73 1.11 0.50 0.82
C ILE A 73 0.66 0.85 -0.60
N ASN A 74 0.17 -0.15 -1.33
CA ASN A 74 -0.33 0.01 -2.69
C ASN A 74 -1.76 0.59 -2.68
N LYS A 75 -1.91 1.79 -2.13
CA LYS A 75 -3.16 2.56 -2.17
C LYS A 75 -2.88 3.92 -2.80
N TRP A 76 -3.82 4.42 -3.62
CA TRP A 76 -3.70 5.76 -4.15
C TRP A 76 -3.86 6.78 -3.03
N HIS A 77 -2.89 7.69 -2.88
CA HIS A 77 -2.82 8.65 -1.76
C HIS A 77 -4.08 9.51 -1.58
N HIS A 78 -4.81 9.81 -2.67
CA HIS A 78 -6.05 10.58 -2.61
C HIS A 78 -7.22 9.85 -1.92
N TYR A 79 -7.11 8.54 -1.69
CA TYR A 79 -8.10 7.80 -0.90
C TYR A 79 -7.92 7.99 0.61
N ILE A 80 -6.75 8.43 1.08
CA ILE A 80 -6.47 8.55 2.52
C ILE A 80 -7.47 9.48 3.23
N PRO A 81 -7.74 10.71 2.75
CA PRO A 81 -8.75 11.58 3.36
C PRO A 81 -10.17 10.99 3.30
N VAL A 82 -10.47 10.20 2.25
CA VAL A 82 -11.79 9.57 2.06
C VAL A 82 -11.97 8.42 3.06
N TYR A 83 -10.97 7.55 3.20
CA TYR A 83 -10.99 6.49 4.19
C TYR A 83 -11.18 7.04 5.59
N ASP A 84 -10.40 8.05 5.96
CA ASP A 84 -10.51 8.63 7.30
C ASP A 84 -11.90 9.21 7.57
N ARG A 85 -12.47 9.95 6.60
CA ARG A 85 -13.84 10.48 6.71
C ARG A 85 -14.88 9.41 7.02
N TYR A 86 -14.82 8.25 6.36
CA TYR A 86 -15.87 7.24 6.48
C TYR A 86 -15.60 6.18 7.54
N LEU A 87 -14.33 5.93 7.85
CA LEU A 87 -13.87 4.84 8.70
C LEU A 87 -13.46 5.30 10.11
N SER A 88 -13.17 6.59 10.31
CA SER A 88 -12.79 7.13 11.63
C SER A 88 -13.78 6.80 12.73
N ARG A 89 -15.07 6.75 12.43
CA ARG A 89 -16.11 6.35 13.39
C ARG A 89 -15.95 4.93 13.96
N PHE A 90 -15.09 4.09 13.38
CA PHE A 90 -14.82 2.72 13.83
C PHE A 90 -13.48 2.58 14.54
N THR A 91 -12.64 3.62 14.59
CA THR A 91 -11.37 3.56 15.33
C THR A 91 -11.66 3.34 16.83
N GLY A 92 -10.91 2.43 17.45
CA GLY A 92 -11.12 2.05 18.86
C GLY A 92 -12.43 1.29 19.14
N LYS A 93 -13.20 0.89 18.11
CA LYS A 93 -14.47 0.14 18.27
C LYS A 93 -14.38 -1.33 17.86
N SER A 94 -13.16 -1.85 17.69
CA SER A 94 -12.93 -3.26 17.34
C SER A 94 -13.70 -3.71 16.08
N PRO A 95 -13.63 -2.98 14.96
CA PRO A 95 -14.39 -3.35 13.76
C PRO A 95 -13.90 -4.67 13.17
N ARG A 96 -14.74 -5.27 12.33
CA ARG A 96 -14.36 -6.35 11.41
C ARG A 96 -14.09 -5.75 10.04
N VAL A 97 -12.90 -5.99 9.50
CA VAL A 97 -12.44 -5.40 8.24
C VAL A 97 -11.94 -6.50 7.33
N LEU A 98 -12.48 -6.56 6.12
CA LEU A 98 -12.01 -7.44 5.05
C LEU A 98 -11.35 -6.59 3.96
N GLU A 99 -10.05 -6.83 3.71
CA GLU A 99 -9.33 -6.29 2.56
C GLU A 99 -9.27 -7.34 1.44
N LEU A 100 -9.67 -6.94 0.24
CA LEU A 100 -9.47 -7.74 -0.98
C LEU A 100 -8.22 -7.22 -1.70
N GLY A 101 -7.28 -8.13 -1.98
CA GLY A 101 -5.97 -7.81 -2.54
C GLY A 101 -4.97 -7.39 -1.46
N VAL A 102 -4.25 -8.37 -0.90
CA VAL A 102 -3.24 -8.18 0.15
C VAL A 102 -1.93 -7.65 -0.43
N ALA A 103 -1.55 -8.12 -1.62
CA ALA A 103 -0.29 -7.78 -2.30
C ALA A 103 0.94 -7.90 -1.38
N ASN A 104 1.45 -6.77 -0.87
CA ASN A 104 2.66 -6.71 -0.04
C ASN A 104 2.37 -6.62 1.47
N GLY A 105 1.11 -6.80 1.91
CA GLY A 105 0.71 -6.75 3.31
C GLY A 105 0.67 -5.35 3.97
N GLY A 106 1.15 -4.31 3.28
CA GLY A 106 1.18 -2.93 3.81
C GLY A 106 -0.22 -2.37 4.15
N GLY A 107 -1.24 -2.73 3.37
CA GLY A 107 -2.64 -2.35 3.66
C GLY A 107 -3.15 -2.93 4.97
N LEU A 108 -2.90 -4.22 5.22
CA LEU A 108 -3.27 -4.90 6.46
C LEU A 108 -2.59 -4.26 7.69
N GLN A 109 -1.30 -3.92 7.58
CA GLN A 109 -0.58 -3.22 8.64
C GLN A 109 -1.14 -1.82 8.91
N MET A 110 -1.50 -1.10 7.84
CA MET A 110 -2.13 0.22 7.94
C MET A 110 -3.46 0.14 8.70
N TRP A 111 -4.32 -0.83 8.37
CA TRP A 111 -5.60 -1.03 9.06
C TRP A 111 -5.43 -1.44 10.51
N ARG A 112 -4.45 -2.30 10.82
CA ARG A 112 -4.11 -2.69 12.19
C ARG A 112 -3.75 -1.48 13.05
N ARG A 113 -2.87 -0.60 12.54
CA ARG A 113 -2.48 0.63 13.23
C ARG A 113 -3.64 1.62 13.37
N TYR A 114 -4.50 1.71 12.35
CA TYR A 114 -5.59 2.70 12.31
C TYR A 114 -6.78 2.31 13.19
N PHE A 115 -7.22 1.05 13.18
CA PHE A 115 -8.38 0.60 13.95
C PHE A 115 -8.04 0.12 15.37
N GLY A 116 -6.78 -0.28 15.59
CA GLY A 116 -6.27 -0.77 16.87
C GLY A 116 -6.23 -2.29 16.96
N GLU A 117 -5.59 -2.79 18.02
CA GLU A 117 -5.29 -4.22 18.19
C GLU A 117 -6.51 -5.13 18.37
N SER A 118 -7.62 -4.57 18.82
CA SER A 118 -8.87 -5.31 18.99
C SER A 118 -9.67 -5.47 17.70
N ALA A 119 -9.26 -4.84 16.60
CA ALA A 119 -9.90 -5.00 15.31
C ALA A 119 -9.66 -6.41 14.75
N VAL A 120 -10.71 -7.00 14.19
CA VAL A 120 -10.63 -8.26 13.46
C VAL A 120 -10.36 -7.91 11.99
N ILE A 121 -9.16 -8.23 11.51
CA ILE A 121 -8.73 -7.85 10.16
C ILE A 121 -8.42 -9.12 9.38
N PHE A 122 -9.06 -9.25 8.22
CA PHE A 122 -8.85 -10.32 7.27
C PHE A 122 -8.39 -9.75 5.93
N GLY A 123 -7.49 -10.46 5.27
CA GLY A 123 -7.05 -10.22 3.91
C GLY A 123 -7.34 -11.42 3.02
N VAL A 124 -7.79 -11.17 1.80
CA VAL A 124 -7.94 -12.20 0.77
C VAL A 124 -7.08 -11.84 -0.43
N ASP A 125 -6.31 -12.81 -0.92
CA ASP A 125 -5.55 -12.68 -2.17
C ASP A 125 -5.53 -14.00 -2.94
N ILE A 126 -5.40 -13.91 -4.27
CA ILE A 126 -5.25 -15.08 -5.13
C ILE A 126 -3.81 -15.61 -5.13
N SER A 127 -2.84 -14.73 -4.84
CA SER A 127 -1.41 -15.03 -4.78
C SER A 127 -1.09 -15.83 -3.52
N PRO A 128 -0.64 -17.10 -3.62
CA PRO A 128 -0.32 -17.92 -2.45
C PRO A 128 0.82 -17.34 -1.60
N GLU A 129 1.69 -16.51 -2.18
CA GLU A 129 2.77 -15.80 -1.50
C GLU A 129 2.25 -14.89 -0.38
N CYS A 130 1.02 -14.39 -0.49
CA CYS A 130 0.38 -13.57 0.54
C CYS A 130 0.14 -14.31 1.85
N ALA A 131 0.19 -15.66 1.86
CA ALA A 131 0.07 -16.45 3.08
C ALA A 131 1.21 -16.16 4.07
N SER A 132 2.34 -15.62 3.60
CA SER A 132 3.44 -15.16 4.46
C SER A 132 3.06 -14.01 5.40
N PHE A 133 1.96 -13.29 5.12
CA PHE A 133 1.46 -12.22 5.97
C PHE A 133 0.39 -12.66 7.00
N ASP A 134 -0.04 -13.93 6.94
CA ASP A 134 -1.03 -14.48 7.88
C ASP A 134 -0.47 -14.44 9.32
N GLY A 135 -1.27 -13.92 10.25
CA GLY A 135 -0.91 -13.82 11.66
C GLY A 135 0.04 -12.67 12.02
N MET A 136 0.51 -11.87 11.06
CA MET A 136 1.39 -10.73 11.34
C MET A 136 0.62 -9.50 11.85
N SER A 137 -0.40 -9.08 11.11
CA SER A 137 -1.26 -7.93 11.47
C SER A 137 -2.74 -8.19 11.19
N ALA A 138 -3.03 -9.31 10.54
CA ALA A 138 -4.34 -9.74 10.09
C ALA A 138 -4.28 -11.25 9.81
N SER A 139 -5.43 -11.88 9.67
CA SER A 139 -5.53 -13.21 9.09
C SER A 139 -5.57 -13.12 7.56
N VAL A 140 -4.89 -14.00 6.84
CA VAL A 140 -4.85 -14.03 5.37
C VAL A 140 -5.37 -15.35 4.84
N ARG A 141 -6.28 -15.29 3.88
CA ARG A 141 -6.85 -16.47 3.20
C ARG A 141 -6.55 -16.40 1.72
N ILE A 142 -6.04 -17.50 1.16
CA ILE A 142 -5.71 -17.58 -0.25
C ILE A 142 -6.93 -18.11 -1.02
N GLY A 143 -7.42 -17.31 -1.95
CA GLY A 143 -8.60 -17.65 -2.74
C GLY A 143 -9.03 -16.53 -3.67
N SER A 144 -10.03 -16.82 -4.49
CA SER A 144 -10.55 -15.86 -5.46
C SER A 144 -11.65 -15.01 -4.84
N GLN A 145 -11.55 -13.68 -5.00
CA GLN A 145 -12.67 -12.78 -4.70
C GLN A 145 -13.90 -12.99 -5.60
N ALA A 146 -13.78 -13.75 -6.68
CA ALA A 146 -14.91 -14.13 -7.54
C ALA A 146 -15.62 -15.42 -7.06
N ASP A 147 -15.06 -16.11 -6.07
CA ASP A 147 -15.69 -17.28 -5.44
C ASP A 147 -16.53 -16.84 -4.24
N GLU A 148 -17.85 -16.76 -4.46
CA GLU A 148 -18.80 -16.35 -3.43
C GLU A 148 -18.83 -17.31 -2.24
N LYS A 149 -18.69 -18.63 -2.45
CA LYS A 149 -18.71 -19.60 -1.36
C LYS A 149 -17.49 -19.44 -0.47
N PHE A 150 -16.33 -19.23 -1.08
CA PHE A 150 -15.11 -18.91 -0.37
C PHE A 150 -15.25 -17.60 0.42
N LEU A 151 -15.74 -16.52 -0.19
CA LEU A 151 -15.92 -15.24 0.51
C LEU A 151 -16.90 -15.35 1.69
N ARG A 152 -18.00 -16.09 1.53
CA ARG A 152 -18.93 -16.37 2.64
C ARG A 152 -18.25 -17.10 3.78
N ALA A 153 -17.46 -18.14 3.49
CA ALA A 153 -16.71 -18.86 4.52
C ALA A 153 -15.72 -17.96 5.28
N VAL A 154 -15.04 -17.04 4.58
CA VAL A 154 -14.15 -16.05 5.22
C VAL A 154 -14.93 -15.06 6.09
N VAL A 155 -16.10 -14.61 5.63
CA VAL A 155 -16.99 -13.73 6.41
C VAL A 155 -17.57 -14.43 7.63
N ASP A 156 -17.89 -15.72 7.53
CA ASP A 156 -18.33 -16.51 8.67
C ASP A 156 -17.20 -16.69 9.68
N GLU A 157 -15.98 -16.98 9.20
CA GLU A 157 -14.78 -17.11 10.02
C GLU A 157 -14.45 -15.83 10.82
N MET A 158 -14.58 -14.64 10.22
CA MET A 158 -14.37 -13.38 10.94
C MET A 158 -15.49 -13.07 11.96
N GLY A 159 -16.57 -13.85 11.98
CA GLY A 159 -17.77 -13.60 12.79
C GLY A 159 -18.75 -12.59 12.19
N GLY A 160 -18.74 -12.41 10.86
CA GLY A 160 -19.65 -11.53 10.12
C GLY A 160 -21.01 -12.16 9.77
N GLY A 161 -21.13 -13.49 9.82
CA GLY A 161 -22.32 -14.27 9.48
C GLY A 161 -23.50 -14.19 10.46
N GLY A 162 -23.65 -13.08 11.20
CA GLY A 162 -24.86 -12.84 11.98
C GLY A 162 -26.05 -12.68 11.04
N HIS A 163 -27.02 -13.59 11.13
CA HIS A 163 -28.26 -13.58 10.36
C HIS A 163 -28.93 -12.20 10.37
N TYR A 164 -28.77 -11.44 9.30
CA TYR A 164 -29.69 -10.37 8.94
C TYR A 164 -30.75 -11.01 8.03
N TYR A 165 -31.85 -11.43 8.65
CA TYR A 165 -33.11 -11.69 7.95
C TYR A 165 -33.72 -10.37 7.50
#